data_AF-A0A317PCM5-F1
#
_entry.id   AF-A0A317PCM5-F1
#
_cell.length_a   1.000
_cell.length_b   1.000
_cell.length_c   1.000
_cell.angle_alpha   90.00
_cell.angle_beta   90.00
_cell.angle_gamma   90.00
#
_symmetry.space_group_name_H-M   'P 1'
#
loop_
_entity.id
_entity.type
_entity.pdbx_description
1 polymer ?
#
loop_
_entity_poly.entity_id
_entity_poly.type
_entity_poly.pdbx_seq_one_letter_code
_entity_poly.pdbx_strand_id
1 'polypeptide(L)'
;MRGIILTALMSSGLLAGAVWLAPEGRDVDGDLIVGSIGRAADAAAGVEMMMASNAESGEICLLERAHDASSPLDLLSPGSDCDAVWPGLGGAQRWRLTAGGGIDLIERNGRPVLTLARPDGAAFRGTGSGQSVVTLTILE
;
A
#
# COMPACT_ATOMS: atom_id res chain seq x y z
N MET A 1 -39.58 42.31 -58.69
CA MET A 1 -39.17 41.63 -59.94
C MET A 1 -37.79 41.03 -59.73
N ARG A 2 -37.62 39.73 -60.05
CA ARG A 2 -36.36 39.04 -60.42
C ARG A 2 -35.32 39.00 -59.28
N GLY A 3 -34.97 37.87 -58.69
CA GLY A 3 -34.76 36.53 -59.25
C GLY A 3 -33.32 36.16 -58.90
N ILE A 4 -33.12 35.34 -57.86
CA ILE A 4 -31.80 34.86 -57.46
C ILE A 4 -31.58 33.48 -58.08
N ILE A 5 -30.39 33.34 -58.65
CA ILE A 5 -29.93 32.33 -59.60
C ILE A 5 -29.11 31.26 -58.86
N LEU A 6 -29.45 30.01 -59.17
CA LEU A 6 -28.62 28.80 -59.38
C LEU A 6 -27.73 28.16 -58.28
N THR A 7 -28.12 26.89 -58.00
CA THR A 7 -27.35 25.61 -58.01
C THR A 7 -26.09 25.42 -57.15
N ALA A 8 -26.08 24.33 -56.38
CA ALA A 8 -25.18 23.19 -56.64
C ALA A 8 -25.60 21.94 -55.86
N LEU A 9 -25.47 20.78 -56.53
CA LEU A 9 -25.62 19.43 -56.03
C LEU A 9 -24.57 19.11 -54.94
N MET A 10 -24.94 18.32 -53.93
CA MET A 10 -24.03 17.30 -53.39
C MET A 10 -24.79 16.03 -53.01
N SER A 11 -24.16 14.94 -53.41
CA SER A 11 -24.63 13.56 -53.52
C SER A 11 -24.30 12.74 -52.27
N SER A 12 -25.03 11.63 -52.09
CA SER A 12 -24.58 10.36 -51.48
C SER A 12 -24.23 10.38 -49.99
N GLY A 13 -24.55 9.41 -49.13
CA GLY A 13 -25.13 8.09 -49.28
C GLY A 13 -24.78 7.28 -48.02
N LEU A 14 -25.70 6.39 -47.63
CA LEU A 14 -25.49 5.06 -47.03
C LEU A 14 -24.95 4.88 -45.57
N LEU A 15 -25.80 4.17 -44.82
CA LEU A 15 -25.54 3.06 -43.88
C LEU A 15 -24.98 3.41 -42.50
N ALA A 16 -25.80 3.29 -41.44
CA ALA A 16 -26.10 2.05 -40.72
C ALA A 16 -24.87 1.48 -40.00
N GLY A 17 -24.83 1.66 -38.68
CA GLY A 17 -23.81 1.11 -37.80
C GLY A 17 -24.29 1.10 -36.35
N ALA A 18 -25.28 0.26 -36.07
CA ALA A 18 -25.59 -0.15 -34.70
C ALA A 18 -24.43 -1.02 -34.20
N VAL A 19 -23.53 -0.43 -33.41
CA VAL A 19 -22.49 -1.17 -32.70
C VAL A 19 -23.01 -1.43 -31.29
N TRP A 20 -23.74 -2.53 -31.12
CA TRP A 20 -23.80 -3.24 -29.85
C TRP A 20 -22.67 -4.25 -29.85
N LEU A 21 -21.53 -3.89 -29.26
CA LEU A 21 -20.51 -4.88 -28.91
C LEU A 21 -20.79 -5.32 -27.48
N ALA A 22 -21.25 -6.56 -27.36
CA ALA A 22 -21.22 -7.31 -26.13
C ALA A 22 -19.75 -7.48 -25.68
N PRO A 23 -19.44 -7.45 -24.37
CA PRO A 23 -18.10 -7.78 -23.90
C PRO A 23 -17.85 -9.27 -24.12
N GLU A 24 -16.87 -9.53 -24.98
CA GLU A 24 -16.31 -10.84 -25.23
C GLU A 24 -15.48 -11.29 -24.01
N GLY A 25 -15.59 -12.58 -23.70
CA GLY A 25 -14.43 -13.43 -23.42
C GLY A 25 -13.49 -13.03 -22.29
N ARG A 26 -13.60 -13.80 -21.20
CA ARG A 26 -12.59 -13.99 -20.16
C ARG A 26 -11.17 -14.14 -20.73
N ASP A 27 -10.20 -13.57 -20.02
CA ASP A 27 -8.89 -14.20 -19.87
C ASP A 27 -8.43 -14.05 -18.40
N VAL A 28 -8.38 -15.17 -17.69
CA VAL A 28 -7.68 -15.29 -16.41
C VAL A 28 -6.30 -15.74 -16.80
N ASP A 29 -5.44 -14.78 -17.11
CA ASP A 29 -4.05 -15.05 -17.43
C ASP A 29 -3.33 -15.37 -16.11
N GLY A 30 -3.19 -16.67 -15.86
CA GLY A 30 -2.35 -17.23 -14.82
C GLY A 30 -0.89 -17.13 -15.24
N ASP A 31 -0.33 -15.92 -15.21
CA ASP A 31 1.11 -15.68 -15.13
C ASP A 31 1.32 -14.26 -14.61
N LEU A 32 1.63 -14.15 -13.32
CA LEU A 32 1.81 -12.84 -12.70
C LEU A 32 2.98 -12.88 -11.73
N ILE A 33 4.15 -12.75 -12.35
CA ILE A 33 5.41 -12.23 -11.83
C ILE A 33 5.31 -11.74 -10.38
N VAL A 34 5.84 -12.55 -9.46
CA VAL A 34 6.16 -12.16 -8.09
C VAL A 34 7.13 -10.98 -8.16
N GLY A 35 6.64 -9.78 -7.87
CA GLY A 35 7.48 -8.60 -7.75
C GLY A 35 6.77 -7.25 -7.87
N SER A 36 5.63 -7.16 -8.57
CA SER A 36 5.02 -5.85 -8.86
C SER A 36 3.52 -5.78 -8.64
N ILE A 37 2.82 -6.92 -8.65
CA ILE A 37 1.34 -6.94 -8.59
C ILE A 37 0.82 -7.18 -7.18
N GLY A 38 1.68 -7.63 -6.25
CA GLY A 38 1.45 -7.45 -4.82
C GLY A 38 1.27 -5.96 -4.49
N ARG A 39 2.32 -5.15 -4.72
CA ARG A 39 2.34 -3.71 -4.36
C ARG A 39 1.12 -2.89 -4.84
N ALA A 40 0.63 -3.13 -6.06
CA ALA A 40 -0.53 -2.44 -6.60
C ALA A 40 -1.87 -2.98 -6.07
N ALA A 41 -1.98 -4.29 -5.83
CA ALA A 41 -3.15 -4.91 -5.21
C ALA A 41 -3.22 -4.58 -3.70
N ASP A 42 -2.07 -4.50 -3.02
CA ASP A 42 -1.91 -4.13 -1.61
C ASP A 42 -2.32 -2.67 -1.40
N ALA A 43 -1.84 -1.75 -2.25
CA ALA A 43 -2.27 -0.34 -2.22
C ALA A 43 -3.78 -0.18 -2.50
N ALA A 44 -4.36 -0.99 -3.38
CA ALA A 44 -5.81 -1.01 -3.63
C ALA A 44 -6.62 -1.67 -2.48
N ALA A 45 -5.98 -2.53 -1.68
CA ALA A 45 -6.57 -3.21 -0.53
C ALA A 45 -6.39 -2.46 0.80
N GLY A 46 -5.69 -1.31 0.80
CA GLY A 46 -5.38 -0.57 2.03
C GLY A 46 -4.30 -1.24 2.89
N VAL A 47 -3.42 -2.01 2.24
CA VAL A 47 -2.25 -2.68 2.82
C VAL A 47 -0.99 -1.91 2.42
N GLU A 48 -0.17 -1.59 3.41
CA GLU A 48 1.07 -0.82 3.29
C GLU A 48 2.24 -1.70 3.73
N MET A 49 3.23 -1.85 2.86
CA MET A 49 4.46 -2.57 3.18
C MET A 49 5.41 -1.65 3.93
N MET A 50 6.09 -2.19 4.94
CA MET A 50 7.10 -1.49 5.72
C MET A 50 8.34 -2.34 5.87
N MET A 51 9.48 -1.69 6.03
CA MET A 51 10.76 -2.33 6.33
C MET A 51 11.24 -1.86 7.69
N ALA A 52 11.53 -2.81 8.59
CA ALA A 52 12.25 -2.52 9.81
C ALA A 52 13.73 -2.90 9.64
N SER A 53 14.62 -2.10 10.20
CA SER A 53 16.05 -2.37 10.22
C SER A 53 16.66 -2.03 11.56
N ASN A 54 17.64 -2.83 11.99
CA ASN A 54 18.43 -2.58 13.19
C ASN A 54 19.84 -2.15 12.77
N ALA A 55 20.22 -0.93 13.15
CA ALA A 55 21.50 -0.35 12.73
C ALA A 55 22.73 -1.03 13.39
N GLU A 56 22.54 -1.71 14.52
CA GLU A 56 23.61 -2.37 15.27
C GLU A 56 23.89 -3.78 14.73
N SER A 57 22.83 -4.57 14.53
CA SER A 57 22.97 -5.94 14.00
C SER A 57 23.03 -6.00 12.47
N GLY A 58 22.53 -4.98 11.77
CA GLY A 58 22.38 -4.99 10.31
C GLY A 58 21.19 -5.82 9.82
N GLU A 59 20.40 -6.38 10.75
CA GLU A 59 19.22 -7.18 10.43
C GLU A 59 18.10 -6.31 9.84
N ILE A 60 17.35 -6.89 8.93
CA ILE A 60 16.20 -6.26 8.27
C ILE A 60 15.03 -7.24 8.28
N CYS A 61 13.80 -6.73 8.34
CA CYS A 61 12.60 -7.53 8.13
C CYS A 61 11.50 -6.70 7.46
N LEU A 62 10.53 -7.40 6.87
CA LEU A 62 9.34 -6.79 6.28
C LEU A 62 8.13 -6.89 7.23
N LEU A 63 7.28 -5.87 7.21
CA LEU A 63 6.01 -5.85 7.91
C LEU A 63 4.92 -5.37 6.96
N GLU A 64 3.74 -5.94 7.10
CA GLU A 64 2.51 -5.46 6.46
C GLU A 64 1.68 -4.69 7.48
N ARG A 65 1.13 -3.55 7.08
CA ARG A 65 0.12 -2.81 7.83
C ARG A 65 -1.16 -2.76 7.02
N ALA A 66 -2.28 -3.15 7.62
CA ALA A 66 -3.59 -3.05 6.98
C ALA A 66 -4.51 -2.16 7.80
N HIS A 67 -5.18 -1.21 7.16
CA HIS A 67 -6.13 -0.35 7.85
C HIS A 67 -7.34 -1.14 8.34
N ASP A 68 -7.67 -1.02 9.62
CA ASP A 68 -8.84 -1.66 10.23
C ASP A 68 -9.92 -0.62 10.53
N ALA A 69 -10.87 -0.44 9.60
CA ALA A 69 -11.94 0.55 9.74
C ALA A 69 -12.85 0.33 10.97
N SER A 70 -12.80 -0.86 11.60
CA SER A 70 -13.60 -1.18 12.78
C SER A 70 -12.86 -0.88 14.09
N SER A 71 -11.61 -0.40 14.03
CA SER A 71 -10.71 -0.26 15.16
C SER A 71 -9.90 1.04 15.07
N PRO A 72 -9.56 1.69 16.19
CA PRO A 72 -8.58 2.78 16.20
C PRO A 72 -7.12 2.29 16.01
N LEU A 73 -6.92 0.97 15.93
CA LEU A 73 -5.64 0.32 15.71
C LEU A 73 -5.66 -0.38 14.36
N ASP A 74 -4.63 -0.14 13.55
CA ASP A 74 -4.42 -0.92 12.33
C ASP A 74 -3.89 -2.31 12.66
N LEU A 75 -4.09 -3.23 11.73
CA LEU A 75 -3.51 -4.58 11.80
C LEU A 75 -2.06 -4.52 11.35
N LEU A 76 -1.22 -5.32 12.00
CA LEU A 76 0.18 -5.46 11.67
C LEU A 76 0.51 -6.95 11.51
N SER A 77 1.22 -7.30 10.45
CA SER A 77 1.72 -8.65 10.20
C SER A 77 3.23 -8.60 9.97
N PRO A 78 4.04 -8.90 11.00
CA PRO A 78 5.50 -8.97 10.87
C PRO A 78 5.95 -10.23 10.12
N GLY A 79 7.04 -10.12 9.37
CA GLY A 79 7.78 -11.25 8.85
C GLY A 79 8.36 -12.14 9.96
N SER A 80 8.63 -13.41 9.64
CA SER A 80 9.15 -14.40 10.59
C SER A 80 10.55 -14.07 11.15
N ASP A 81 11.28 -13.20 10.46
CA ASP A 81 12.63 -12.72 10.75
C ASP A 81 12.63 -11.46 11.66
N CYS A 82 11.47 -10.87 11.94
CA CYS A 82 11.41 -9.60 12.67
C CYS A 82 11.93 -9.65 14.10
N ASP A 83 11.94 -10.81 14.76
CA ASP A 83 12.56 -10.96 16.08
C ASP A 83 14.09 -10.79 16.06
N ALA A 84 14.74 -10.96 14.90
CA ALA A 84 16.16 -10.68 14.73
C ALA A 84 16.45 -9.17 14.66
N VAL A 85 15.47 -8.37 14.18
CA VAL A 85 15.54 -6.90 14.17
C VAL A 85 15.30 -6.34 15.56
N TRP A 86 14.26 -6.82 16.25
CA TRP A 86 13.94 -6.40 17.60
C TRP A 86 13.21 -7.49 18.38
N PRO A 87 13.62 -7.81 19.62
CA PRO A 87 12.98 -8.86 20.41
C PRO A 87 11.47 -8.63 20.60
N GLY A 88 10.65 -9.58 20.16
CA GLY A 88 9.20 -9.54 20.28
C GLY A 88 8.49 -8.84 19.11
N LEU A 89 9.23 -8.28 18.15
CA LEU A 89 8.63 -7.64 16.97
C LEU A 89 7.88 -8.65 16.09
N GLY A 90 8.31 -9.91 16.05
CA GLY A 90 7.57 -10.99 15.38
C GLY A 90 6.18 -11.25 15.98
N GLY A 91 5.96 -10.84 17.24
CA GLY A 91 4.68 -10.97 17.93
C GLY A 91 3.75 -9.76 17.84
N ALA A 92 4.20 -8.66 17.25
CA ALA A 92 3.40 -7.44 17.10
C ALA A 92 2.23 -7.68 16.13
N GLN A 93 1.02 -7.27 16.51
CA GLN A 93 -0.21 -7.50 15.73
C GLN A 93 -1.04 -6.25 15.50
N ARG A 94 -0.72 -5.18 16.23
CA ARG A 94 -1.45 -3.91 16.17
C ARG A 94 -0.48 -2.77 16.01
N TRP A 95 -0.90 -1.78 15.22
CA TRP A 95 -0.19 -0.53 14.99
C TRP A 95 -1.08 0.64 15.40
N ARG A 96 -0.49 1.69 15.96
CA ARG A 96 -1.21 2.92 16.28
C ARG A 96 -0.32 4.14 16.11
N LEU A 97 -0.87 5.19 15.50
CA LEU A 97 -0.28 6.52 15.55
C LEU A 97 -0.47 7.14 16.94
N THR A 98 0.62 7.56 17.55
CA THR A 98 0.62 8.28 18.83
C THR A 98 0.28 9.74 18.63
N ALA A 99 -0.19 10.42 19.68
CA ALA A 99 -0.48 11.85 19.64
C ALA A 99 0.75 12.73 19.30
N GLY A 100 1.96 12.22 19.54
CA GLY A 100 3.22 12.88 19.21
C GLY A 100 3.71 12.64 17.78
N GLY A 101 2.92 11.98 16.92
CA GLY A 101 3.31 11.67 15.53
C GLY A 101 4.29 10.50 15.39
N GLY A 102 4.65 9.83 16.49
CA GLY A 102 5.29 8.51 16.48
C GLY A 102 4.28 7.38 16.37
N ILE A 103 4.73 6.14 16.50
CA ILE A 103 3.89 4.94 16.44
C ILE A 103 4.18 3.97 17.59
N ASP A 104 3.15 3.23 17.99
CA ASP A 104 3.26 2.08 18.88
C ASP A 104 2.99 0.79 18.09
N LEU A 105 3.89 -0.18 18.24
CA LEU A 105 3.69 -1.57 17.81
C LEU A 105 3.32 -2.41 19.03
N ILE A 106 2.22 -3.15 18.95
CA ILE A 106 1.55 -3.73 20.11
C ILE A 106 1.29 -5.22 19.87
N GLU A 107 1.57 -6.05 20.87
CA GLU A 107 1.25 -7.49 20.91
C GLU A 107 -0.27 -7.73 21.01
N ARG A 108 -0.70 -8.96 20.72
CA ARG A 108 -2.12 -9.38 20.87
C ARG A 108 -2.71 -9.14 22.27
N ASN A 109 -1.89 -9.26 23.31
CA ASN A 109 -2.28 -9.07 24.70
C ASN A 109 -2.37 -7.57 25.09
N GLY A 110 -2.11 -6.65 24.16
CA GLY A 110 -2.13 -5.20 24.39
C GLY A 110 -0.83 -4.62 24.95
N ARG A 111 0.23 -5.43 25.14
CA ARG A 111 1.53 -4.93 25.60
C ARG A 111 2.27 -4.22 24.45
N PRO A 112 2.87 -3.03 24.71
CA PRO A 112 3.71 -2.39 23.71
C PRO A 112 5.01 -3.19 23.53
N VAL A 113 5.36 -3.46 22.27
CA VAL A 113 6.61 -4.10 21.86
C VAL A 113 7.68 -3.05 21.61
N LEU A 114 7.29 -2.01 20.86
CA LEU A 114 8.19 -0.98 20.40
C LEU A 114 7.42 0.31 20.14
N THR A 115 7.92 1.41 20.70
CA THR A 115 7.44 2.76 20.39
C THR A 115 8.52 3.47 19.59
N LEU A 116 8.14 4.01 18.42
CA LEU A 116 9.03 4.68 17.50
C LEU A 116 8.59 6.14 17.35
N ALA A 117 9.50 7.10 17.51
CA ALA A 117 9.25 8.51 17.20
C ALA A 117 9.51 8.79 15.71
N ARG A 118 8.99 9.89 15.17
CA ARG A 118 9.30 10.33 13.80
C ARG A 118 10.14 11.62 13.85
N PRO A 119 11.48 11.53 13.96
CA PRO A 119 12.33 12.71 14.21
C PRO A 119 12.50 13.63 12.98
N ASP A 120 12.50 13.08 11.76
CA ASP A 120 12.86 13.77 10.52
C ASP A 120 11.84 13.58 9.39
N GLY A 121 10.68 13.00 9.68
CA GLY A 121 9.59 12.84 8.73
C GLY A 121 9.73 11.66 7.77
N ALA A 122 10.94 11.13 7.55
CA ALA A 122 11.19 10.07 6.56
C ALA A 122 11.00 8.66 7.13
N ALA A 123 11.36 8.45 8.39
CA ALA A 123 11.25 7.14 9.03
C ALA A 123 10.86 7.26 10.51
N PHE A 124 10.34 6.17 11.05
CA PHE A 124 10.15 6.06 12.49
C PHE A 124 11.38 5.43 13.13
N ARG A 125 11.79 5.92 14.30
CA ARG A 125 12.98 5.48 15.01
C ARG A 125 12.69 5.22 16.48
N GLY A 126 13.16 4.09 16.98
CA GLY A 126 13.09 3.74 18.40
C GLY A 126 14.43 3.27 18.91
N THR A 127 14.62 3.40 20.21
CA THR A 127 15.86 3.06 20.91
C THR A 127 15.58 2.04 21.99
N GLY A 128 16.38 0.98 22.04
CA GLY A 128 16.34 -0.03 23.08
C GLY A 128 17.30 0.22 24.23
N SER A 129 17.34 -0.74 25.16
CA SER A 129 18.40 -0.82 26.16
C SER A 129 19.72 -1.10 25.45
N GLY A 130 20.64 -0.12 25.42
CA GLY A 130 22.00 -0.32 24.92
C GLY A 130 22.39 0.43 23.64
N GLN A 131 21.63 1.44 23.21
CA GLN A 131 21.83 2.21 21.97
C GLN A 131 21.41 1.51 20.67
N SER A 132 20.80 0.32 20.72
CA SER A 132 20.23 -0.31 19.53
C SER A 132 19.14 0.59 18.94
N VAL A 133 19.36 1.06 17.71
CA VAL A 133 18.45 1.93 16.97
C VAL A 133 17.72 1.10 15.93
N VAL A 134 16.41 1.02 16.05
CA VAL A 134 15.54 0.45 15.01
C VAL A 134 14.93 1.56 14.20
N THR A 135 14.95 1.40 12.88
CA THR A 135 14.30 2.29 11.92
C THR A 135 13.18 1.53 11.22
N LEU A 136 12.00 2.15 11.09
CA LEU A 136 10.88 1.64 10.33
C LEU A 136 10.56 2.61 9.20
N THR A 137 10.57 2.10 7.97
CA THR A 137 10.35 2.87 6.74
C THR A 137 9.14 2.32 6.00
N ILE A 138 8.24 3.20 5.60
CA ILE A 138 7.12 2.83 4.73
C ILE A 138 7.64 2.68 3.30
N LEU A 139 7.27 1.57 2.66
CA LEU A 139 7.69 1.25 1.31
C LEU A 139 6.60 1.71 0.33
N GLU A 140 6.85 2.81 -0.37
CA GLU A 140 5.98 3.30 -1.47
C GLU A 140 6.10 2.43 -2.73
#